data_AF-A0A654TZW6-F1
#
_entry.id   AF-A0A654TZW6-F1
#
_cell.length_a   1.000
_cell.length_b   1.000
_cell.length_c   1.000
_cell.angle_alpha   90.00
_cell.angle_beta   90.00
_cell.angle_gamma   90.00
#
_symmetry.space_group_name_H-M   'P 1'
#
loop_
_entity.id
_entity.type
_entity.pdbx_description
1 polymer ?
#
loop_
_entity_poly.entity_id
_entity_poly.type
_entity_poly.pdbx_seq_one_letter_code
_entity_poly.pdbx_strand_id
1 'polypeptide(L)'
;MHESTAARVDYPAGRVRAESGLLDGVSEIGTGSVPQRLWAKPAITVIGIDTTSVAAASNTLIPRARAKISIRVAPGGDATAHLDAVEAHLRRHAPWGAQVTVTRGEVGQPYAIEASGPVYDAARSAFRQAWGADPIDMGMGGSIPFIAEFAAAFPQATILVTGVEDPGTQAHSVNESLHLGVLERAATAEALLLAKLAAIPTGRAEA
;
A
#
# COMPACT_ATOMS: atom_id res chain seq x y z
N MET A 1 -15.29 5.60 -7.79
CA MET A 1 -14.60 4.97 -6.64
C MET A 1 -14.01 6.08 -5.79
N HIS A 2 -13.88 5.88 -4.49
CA HIS A 2 -13.39 6.89 -3.55
C HIS A 2 -11.95 7.32 -3.85
N GLU A 3 -11.66 8.62 -3.73
CA GLU A 3 -10.33 9.22 -3.77
C GLU A 3 -10.14 10.08 -2.52
N SER A 4 -8.95 10.04 -1.92
CA SER A 4 -8.57 10.86 -0.77
C SER A 4 -7.54 11.91 -1.16
N THR A 5 -6.93 12.59 -0.18
CA THR A 5 -5.83 13.54 -0.43
C THR A 5 -4.52 12.93 0.02
N ALA A 6 -3.51 12.90 -0.85
CA ALA A 6 -2.19 12.42 -0.48
C ALA A 6 -1.41 13.44 0.36
N ALA A 7 -0.46 12.95 1.14
CA ALA A 7 0.54 13.77 1.81
C ALA A 7 1.32 14.63 0.80
N ARG A 8 1.66 15.86 1.20
CA ARG A 8 2.43 16.81 0.38
C ARG A 8 3.91 16.49 0.42
N VAL A 9 4.29 15.42 -0.25
CA VAL A 9 5.68 14.95 -0.38
C VAL A 9 6.16 15.19 -1.81
N ASP A 10 7.39 15.66 -1.96
CA ASP A 10 8.04 15.71 -3.27
C ASP A 10 8.45 14.29 -3.71
N TYR A 11 7.72 13.77 -4.69
CA TYR A 11 7.97 12.46 -5.28
C TYR A 11 7.91 12.60 -6.81
N PRO A 12 9.01 12.94 -7.47
CA PRO A 12 8.99 13.24 -8.90
C PRO A 12 8.79 11.96 -9.73
N ALA A 13 8.16 12.09 -10.90
CA ALA A 13 7.89 10.96 -11.80
C ALA A 13 9.18 10.22 -12.23
N GLY A 14 10.30 10.93 -12.36
CA GLY A 14 11.60 10.33 -12.66
C GLY A 14 12.05 9.31 -11.60
N ARG A 15 11.73 9.56 -10.33
CA ARG A 15 12.02 8.62 -9.24
C ARG A 15 11.21 7.34 -9.38
N VAL A 16 9.90 7.46 -9.61
CA VAL A 16 9.01 6.30 -9.83
C VAL A 16 9.48 5.47 -11.01
N ARG A 17 9.84 6.12 -12.12
CA ARG A 17 10.36 5.45 -13.32
C ARG A 17 11.60 4.61 -13.01
N ALA A 18 12.54 5.17 -12.25
CA ALA A 18 13.77 4.48 -11.85
C ALA A 18 13.47 3.30 -10.91
N GLU A 19 12.64 3.51 -9.88
CA GLU A 19 12.30 2.49 -8.88
C GLU A 19 11.45 1.34 -9.44
N SER A 20 10.57 1.63 -10.40
CA SER A 20 9.71 0.62 -11.04
C SER A 20 10.35 -0.07 -12.25
N GLY A 21 11.52 0.39 -12.71
CA GLY A 21 12.15 -0.12 -13.93
C GLY A 21 11.32 0.15 -15.20
N LEU A 22 10.58 1.26 -15.24
CA LEU A 22 9.67 1.57 -16.34
C LEU A 22 10.46 1.93 -17.62
N LEU A 23 10.23 1.14 -18.68
CA LEU A 23 10.93 1.28 -19.97
C LEU A 23 10.72 2.65 -20.63
N ASP A 24 11.69 3.06 -21.44
CA ASP A 24 11.60 4.26 -22.26
C ASP A 24 10.39 4.21 -23.20
N GLY A 25 9.69 5.34 -23.33
CA GLY A 25 8.46 5.45 -24.11
C GLY A 25 7.20 4.86 -23.46
N VAL A 26 7.31 4.16 -22.33
CA VAL A 26 6.15 3.67 -21.58
C VAL A 26 5.67 4.74 -20.59
N SER A 27 4.37 5.00 -20.59
CA SER A 27 3.72 5.95 -19.69
C SER A 27 3.10 5.25 -18.49
N GLU A 28 3.11 5.93 -17.35
CA GLU A 28 2.39 5.47 -16.16
C GLU A 28 0.87 5.67 -16.33
N ILE A 29 0.07 4.85 -15.64
CA ILE A 29 -1.38 5.00 -15.58
C ILE A 29 -1.81 6.01 -14.51
N GLY A 30 -3.03 6.53 -14.65
CA GLY A 30 -3.66 7.44 -13.69
C GLY A 30 -3.39 8.91 -13.97
N THR A 31 -3.96 9.78 -13.13
CA THR A 31 -3.87 11.24 -13.26
C THR A 31 -3.54 11.91 -11.92
N GLY A 32 -2.89 13.08 -11.97
CA GLY A 32 -2.46 13.82 -10.79
C GLY A 32 -1.00 13.57 -10.41
N SER A 33 -0.59 14.08 -9.24
CA SER A 33 0.77 13.90 -8.73
C SER A 33 1.06 12.43 -8.41
N VAL A 34 2.34 12.06 -8.33
CA VAL A 34 2.74 10.70 -7.95
C VAL A 34 2.18 10.29 -6.57
N PRO A 35 2.33 11.08 -5.48
CA PRO A 35 1.73 10.72 -4.19
C PRO A 35 0.22 10.47 -4.28
N GLN A 36 -0.48 11.27 -5.08
CA GLN A 36 -1.92 11.11 -5.29
C GLN A 36 -2.25 9.77 -5.94
N ARG A 37 -1.49 9.39 -6.99
CA ARG A 37 -1.69 8.12 -7.70
C ARG A 37 -1.32 6.90 -6.84
N LEU A 38 -0.26 7.00 -6.03
CA LEU A 38 0.24 5.88 -5.24
C LEU A 38 -0.53 5.63 -3.95
N TRP A 39 -1.00 6.68 -3.26
CA TRP A 39 -1.49 6.54 -1.88
C TRP A 39 -2.94 6.98 -1.66
N ALA A 40 -3.49 7.78 -2.56
CA ALA A 40 -4.77 8.46 -2.33
C ALA A 40 -5.79 8.25 -3.45
N LYS A 41 -5.46 7.45 -4.47
CA LYS A 41 -6.38 7.05 -5.53
C LYS A 41 -6.57 5.54 -5.55
N PRO A 42 -7.74 5.06 -6.00
CA PRO A 42 -7.93 3.66 -6.24
C PRO A 42 -7.15 3.24 -7.48
N ALA A 43 -6.65 2.00 -7.48
CA ALA A 43 -6.01 1.39 -8.64
C ALA A 43 -6.61 0.01 -8.85
N ILE A 44 -6.96 -0.33 -10.09
CA ILE A 44 -7.44 -1.65 -10.48
C ILE A 44 -6.41 -2.24 -11.42
N THR A 45 -5.83 -3.37 -11.06
CA THR A 45 -4.77 -4.03 -11.82
C THR A 45 -5.14 -5.47 -12.09
N VAL A 46 -5.00 -5.89 -13.35
CA VAL A 46 -5.03 -7.32 -13.69
C VAL A 46 -3.66 -7.91 -13.34
N ILE A 47 -3.62 -8.75 -12.32
CA ILE A 47 -2.38 -9.36 -11.79
C ILE A 47 -2.18 -10.80 -12.26
N GLY A 48 -3.10 -11.31 -13.07
CA GLY A 48 -2.98 -12.61 -13.71
C GLY A 48 -4.06 -12.79 -14.76
N ILE A 49 -3.71 -13.44 -15.87
CA ILE A 49 -4.62 -13.86 -16.93
C ILE A 49 -4.35 -15.34 -17.16
N ASP A 50 -5.40 -16.15 -17.12
CA ASP A 50 -5.38 -17.58 -17.37
C ASP A 50 -6.26 -17.85 -18.60
N THR A 51 -5.59 -18.11 -19.72
CA THR A 51 -6.18 -18.38 -21.03
C THR A 51 -5.23 -19.27 -21.84
N THR A 52 -5.65 -19.69 -23.03
CA THR A 52 -4.81 -20.50 -23.92
C THR A 52 -3.51 -19.76 -24.24
N SER A 53 -2.37 -20.38 -23.94
CA SER A 53 -1.07 -19.81 -24.25
C SER A 53 -0.84 -19.77 -25.76
N VAL A 54 0.01 -18.85 -26.23
CA VAL A 54 0.35 -18.74 -27.66
C VAL A 54 0.89 -20.05 -28.22
N ALA A 55 1.72 -20.78 -27.46
CA ALA A 55 2.29 -22.05 -27.88
C ALA A 55 1.24 -23.16 -28.04
N ALA A 56 0.13 -23.11 -27.30
CA ALA A 56 -0.97 -24.07 -27.38
C ALA A 56 -2.13 -23.59 -28.27
N ALA A 57 -2.04 -22.37 -28.81
CA ALA A 57 -3.09 -21.79 -29.62
C ALA A 57 -3.22 -22.50 -30.98
N SER A 58 -4.45 -22.60 -31.48
CA SER A 58 -4.80 -23.09 -32.81
C SER A 58 -5.99 -22.30 -33.34
N ASN A 59 -6.46 -22.61 -34.55
CA ASN A 59 -7.65 -21.96 -35.15
C ASN A 59 -8.96 -22.50 -34.54
N THR A 60 -9.06 -22.55 -33.21
CA THR A 60 -10.23 -23.01 -32.47
C THR A 60 -10.71 -21.93 -31.50
N LEU A 61 -12.01 -21.96 -31.17
CA LEU A 61 -12.59 -21.01 -30.22
C LEU A 61 -12.10 -21.31 -28.79
N ILE A 62 -11.67 -20.27 -28.07
CA ILE A 62 -11.30 -20.39 -26.66
C ILE A 62 -12.58 -20.30 -25.81
N PRO A 63 -12.98 -21.38 -25.11
CA PRO A 63 -14.29 -21.42 -24.45
C PRO A 63 -14.34 -20.67 -23.11
N ARG A 64 -13.18 -20.41 -22.49
CA ARG A 64 -13.09 -19.73 -21.19
C ARG A 64 -11.77 -18.98 -21.05
N ALA A 65 -11.80 -17.90 -20.29
CA ALA A 65 -10.63 -17.23 -19.78
C ALA A 65 -10.91 -16.78 -18.34
N ARG A 66 -9.86 -16.62 -17.53
CA ARG A 66 -9.95 -16.09 -16.18
C ARG A 66 -8.96 -14.96 -16.02
N ALA A 67 -9.25 -14.03 -15.14
CA ALA A 67 -8.32 -13.00 -14.72
C ALA A 67 -8.38 -12.86 -13.20
N LYS A 68 -7.24 -12.57 -12.59
CA LYS A 68 -7.15 -12.15 -11.19
C LYS A 68 -6.99 -10.64 -11.19
N ILE A 69 -7.93 -9.95 -10.54
CA ILE A 69 -7.95 -8.50 -10.43
C ILE A 69 -7.63 -8.12 -8.98
N SER A 70 -6.71 -7.18 -8.80
CA SER A 70 -6.40 -6.54 -7.52
C SER A 70 -6.96 -5.12 -7.53
N ILE A 71 -7.52 -4.69 -6.39
CA ILE A 71 -8.07 -3.36 -6.20
C ILE A 71 -7.34 -2.73 -4.99
N ARG A 72 -6.68 -1.59 -5.21
CA ARG A 72 -6.21 -0.71 -4.14
C ARG A 72 -7.30 0.29 -3.82
N VAL A 73 -7.52 0.55 -2.53
CA VAL A 73 -8.56 1.44 -2.02
C VAL A 73 -7.88 2.54 -1.21
N ALA A 74 -8.21 3.78 -1.53
CA ALA A 74 -7.67 4.93 -0.82
C ALA A 74 -8.32 5.07 0.58
N PRO A 75 -7.60 5.61 1.58
CA PRO A 75 -8.16 5.87 2.91
C PRO A 75 -9.47 6.66 2.90
N GLY A 76 -10.43 6.27 3.73
CA GLY A 76 -11.79 6.82 3.77
C GLY A 76 -12.77 6.14 2.80
N GLY A 77 -12.30 5.25 1.93
CA GLY A 77 -13.15 4.39 1.11
C GLY A 77 -13.55 3.10 1.83
N ASP A 78 -14.53 2.39 1.28
CA ASP A 78 -14.95 1.05 1.73
C ASP A 78 -14.54 0.01 0.68
N ALA A 79 -13.68 -0.93 1.09
CA ALA A 79 -13.16 -1.97 0.23
C ALA A 79 -14.24 -2.93 -0.29
N THR A 80 -15.26 -3.22 0.51
CA THR A 80 -16.40 -4.06 0.10
C THR A 80 -17.23 -3.34 -0.96
N ALA A 81 -17.54 -2.05 -0.74
CA ALA A 81 -18.29 -1.26 -1.72
C ALA A 81 -17.54 -1.11 -3.06
N HIS A 82 -16.20 -0.98 -3.00
CA HIS A 82 -15.35 -0.96 -4.18
C HIS A 82 -15.37 -2.30 -4.94
N LEU A 83 -15.30 -3.43 -4.22
CA LEU A 83 -15.41 -4.76 -4.80
C LEU A 83 -16.78 -4.97 -5.47
N ASP A 84 -17.87 -4.59 -4.81
CA ASP A 84 -19.22 -4.66 -5.35
C ASP A 84 -19.35 -3.82 -6.64
N ALA A 85 -18.78 -2.62 -6.66
CA ALA A 85 -18.79 -1.76 -7.84
C ALA A 85 -18.05 -2.39 -9.03
N VAL A 86 -16.89 -3.01 -8.79
CA VAL A 86 -16.11 -3.71 -9.83
C VAL A 86 -16.84 -4.97 -10.31
N GLU A 87 -17.39 -5.78 -9.41
CA GLU A 87 -18.18 -6.96 -9.79
C GLU A 87 -19.36 -6.57 -10.68
N ALA A 88 -20.12 -5.57 -10.26
CA ALA A 88 -21.26 -5.09 -11.02
C ALA A 88 -20.84 -4.51 -12.37
N HIS A 89 -19.70 -3.82 -12.44
CA HIS A 89 -19.12 -3.33 -13.69
C HIS A 89 -18.79 -4.48 -14.66
N LEU A 90 -18.09 -5.52 -14.19
CA LEU A 90 -17.69 -6.66 -15.02
C LEU A 90 -18.91 -7.41 -15.58
N ARG A 91 -19.96 -7.60 -14.77
CA ARG A 91 -21.19 -8.27 -15.21
C ARG A 91 -21.95 -7.45 -16.25
N ARG A 92 -22.05 -6.13 -16.08
CA ARG A 92 -22.77 -5.23 -17.01
C ARG A 92 -22.08 -5.08 -18.36
N HIS A 93 -20.76 -5.17 -18.41
CA HIS A 93 -19.96 -4.94 -19.61
C HIS A 93 -19.49 -6.23 -20.28
N ALA A 94 -20.08 -7.38 -19.93
CA ALA A 94 -19.80 -8.65 -20.58
C ALA A 94 -20.30 -8.61 -22.04
N PRO A 95 -19.41 -8.67 -23.05
CA PRO A 95 -19.82 -8.59 -24.44
C PRO A 95 -20.43 -9.92 -24.91
N TRP A 96 -21.21 -9.89 -25.99
CA TRP A 96 -21.71 -11.07 -26.74
C TRP A 96 -22.45 -12.12 -25.90
N GLY A 97 -23.00 -11.75 -24.74
CA GLY A 97 -23.64 -12.70 -23.84
C GLY A 97 -22.66 -13.62 -23.09
N ALA A 98 -21.38 -13.24 -22.99
CA ALA A 98 -20.40 -13.95 -22.20
C ALA A 98 -20.86 -14.09 -20.74
N GLN A 99 -20.76 -15.30 -20.19
CA GLN A 99 -21.14 -15.58 -18.82
C GLN A 99 -19.99 -15.20 -17.89
N VAL A 100 -20.22 -14.22 -17.02
CA VAL A 100 -19.23 -13.75 -16.05
C VAL A 100 -19.55 -14.27 -14.66
N THR A 101 -18.61 -15.00 -14.07
CA THR A 101 -18.62 -15.39 -12.66
C THR A 101 -17.48 -14.68 -11.94
N VAL A 102 -17.80 -13.97 -10.85
CA VAL A 102 -16.80 -13.33 -10.00
C VAL A 102 -16.70 -14.12 -8.69
N THR A 103 -15.49 -14.58 -8.37
CA THR A 103 -15.17 -15.15 -7.06
C THR A 103 -14.45 -14.08 -6.25
N ARG A 104 -15.05 -13.69 -5.11
CA ARG A 104 -14.50 -12.65 -4.24
C ARG A 104 -13.24 -13.15 -3.55
N GLY A 105 -12.22 -12.31 -3.52
CA GLY A 105 -10.97 -12.57 -2.79
C GLY A 105 -11.02 -12.00 -1.37
N GLU A 106 -9.84 -11.90 -0.77
CA GLU A 106 -9.65 -11.22 0.52
C GLU A 106 -9.98 -9.72 0.41
N VAL A 107 -10.53 -9.18 1.49
CA VAL A 107 -10.89 -7.77 1.63
C VAL A 107 -10.15 -7.21 2.83
N GLY A 108 -9.35 -6.18 2.61
CA GLY A 108 -8.70 -5.40 3.66
C GLY A 108 -9.15 -3.95 3.58
N GLN A 109 -9.68 -3.41 4.68
CA GLN A 109 -10.10 -2.01 4.72
C GLN A 109 -8.87 -1.08 4.70
N PRO A 110 -8.94 0.06 4.00
CA PRO A 110 -7.86 1.04 4.04
C PRO A 110 -7.85 1.76 5.40
N TYR A 111 -6.72 2.33 5.77
CA TYR A 111 -6.59 3.05 7.03
C TYR A 111 -5.71 4.30 6.87
N ALA A 112 -6.08 5.37 7.57
CA ALA A 112 -5.27 6.59 7.71
C ALA A 112 -4.94 6.78 9.19
N ILE A 113 -3.66 7.04 9.47
CA ILE A 113 -3.18 7.31 10.82
C ILE A 113 -3.11 8.82 11.02
N GLU A 114 -3.81 9.32 12.04
CA GLU A 114 -3.61 10.69 12.54
C GLU A 114 -2.36 10.72 13.41
N ALA A 115 -1.21 10.98 12.79
CA ALA A 115 0.13 10.85 13.40
C ALA A 115 0.49 12.04 14.32
N SER A 116 -0.36 12.34 15.30
CA SER A 116 -0.19 13.46 16.24
C SER A 116 -0.08 13.00 17.70
N GLY A 117 0.72 13.71 18.49
CA GLY A 117 0.87 13.46 19.92
C GLY A 117 2.21 12.79 20.32
N PRO A 118 2.40 12.55 21.63
CA PRO A 118 3.72 12.33 22.21
C PRO A 118 4.44 11.07 21.70
N VAL A 119 3.68 10.03 21.32
CA VAL A 119 4.24 8.79 20.74
C VAL A 119 4.87 9.07 19.38
N TYR A 120 4.20 9.85 18.53
CA TYR A 120 4.68 10.20 17.20
C TYR A 120 5.82 11.22 17.23
N ASP A 121 5.81 12.12 18.23
CA ASP A 121 6.92 13.04 18.51
C ASP A 121 8.18 12.27 18.95
N ALA A 122 8.01 11.27 19.82
CA ALA A 122 9.08 10.36 20.23
C ALA A 122 9.66 9.59 19.04
N ALA A 123 8.80 9.04 18.17
CA ALA A 123 9.22 8.37 16.93
C ALA A 123 10.00 9.30 16.01
N ARG A 124 9.50 10.52 15.75
CA ARG A 124 10.22 11.50 14.90
C ARG A 124 11.57 11.88 15.49
N SER A 125 11.65 12.04 16.81
CA SER A 125 12.90 12.31 17.52
C SER A 125 13.90 11.15 17.37
N ALA A 126 13.46 9.91 17.54
CA ALA A 126 14.29 8.72 17.38
C ALA A 126 14.80 8.56 15.94
N PHE A 127 13.91 8.69 14.95
CA PHE A 127 14.27 8.59 13.54
C PHE A 127 15.25 9.68 13.13
N ARG A 128 14.99 10.93 13.54
CA ARG A 128 15.92 12.04 13.28
C ARG A 128 17.31 11.77 13.85
N GLN A 129 17.40 11.22 15.04
CA GLN A 129 18.69 10.91 15.68
C GLN A 129 19.45 9.80 14.95
N ALA A 130 18.77 8.74 14.51
CA ALA A 130 19.41 7.62 13.82
C ALA A 130 19.77 7.93 12.34
N TRP A 131 18.98 8.75 11.65
CA TRP A 131 19.20 9.10 10.23
C TRP A 131 19.93 10.43 10.02
N GLY A 132 19.93 11.33 11.00
CA GLY A 132 20.50 12.68 10.86
C GLY A 132 19.65 13.60 9.96
N ALA A 133 18.40 13.23 9.67
CA ALA A 133 17.48 13.97 8.82
C ALA A 133 16.06 13.95 9.39
N ASP A 134 15.27 14.98 9.10
CA ASP A 134 13.86 15.02 9.50
C ASP A 134 13.05 13.92 8.79
N PRO A 135 12.33 13.05 9.52
CA PRO A 135 11.39 12.12 8.90
C PRO A 135 10.18 12.89 8.35
N ILE A 136 9.59 12.34 7.29
CA ILE A 136 8.39 12.88 6.66
C ILE A 136 7.20 11.95 6.88
N ASP A 137 6.00 12.52 6.89
CA ASP A 137 4.76 11.74 6.86
C ASP A 137 4.36 11.47 5.41
N MET A 138 4.16 10.20 5.09
CA MET A 138 3.81 9.75 3.75
C MET A 138 2.82 8.59 3.79
N GLY A 139 2.16 8.34 2.66
CA GLY A 139 1.34 7.14 2.48
C GLY A 139 2.16 5.95 2.03
N MET A 140 1.51 4.79 1.96
CA MET A 140 2.10 3.53 1.52
C MET A 140 1.06 2.77 0.69
N GLY A 141 1.44 2.35 -0.53
CA GLY A 141 0.51 1.75 -1.51
C GLY A 141 0.30 0.24 -1.38
N GLY A 142 1.09 -0.41 -0.54
CA GLY A 142 0.89 -1.81 -0.11
C GLY A 142 -0.27 -1.96 0.88
N SER A 143 -0.44 -3.16 1.43
CA SER A 143 -1.53 -3.44 2.37
C SER A 143 -1.08 -4.29 3.54
N ILE A 144 -1.45 -3.87 4.73
CA ILE A 144 -1.37 -4.64 5.98
C ILE A 144 -2.80 -4.63 6.54
N PRO A 145 -3.68 -5.56 6.10
CA PRO A 145 -5.11 -5.52 6.39
C PRO A 145 -5.43 -5.44 7.89
N PHE A 146 -4.60 -6.07 8.70
CA PHE A 146 -4.71 -6.09 10.16
C PHE A 146 -4.74 -4.70 10.81
N ILE A 147 -4.14 -3.67 10.19
CA ILE A 147 -4.11 -2.32 10.79
C ILE A 147 -5.52 -1.77 11.01
N ALA A 148 -6.38 -1.86 10.00
CA ALA A 148 -7.73 -1.32 10.09
C ALA A 148 -8.57 -2.09 11.13
N GLU A 149 -8.41 -3.42 11.16
CA GLU A 149 -9.07 -4.29 12.14
C GLU A 149 -8.60 -4.01 13.56
N PHE A 150 -7.29 -3.85 13.76
CA PHE A 150 -6.68 -3.52 15.04
C PHE A 150 -7.15 -2.16 15.55
N ALA A 151 -7.19 -1.15 14.69
CA ALA A 151 -7.70 0.19 15.04
C ALA A 151 -9.17 0.16 15.47
N ALA A 152 -10.00 -0.64 14.80
CA ALA A 152 -11.40 -0.81 15.15
C ALA A 152 -11.57 -1.55 16.48
N ALA A 153 -10.75 -2.57 16.75
CA ALA A 153 -10.78 -3.34 17.99
C ALA A 153 -10.23 -2.55 19.19
N PHE A 154 -9.21 -1.71 18.98
CA PHE A 154 -8.51 -0.96 20.02
C PHE A 154 -8.44 0.54 19.69
N PRO A 155 -9.56 1.28 19.76
CA PRO A 155 -9.63 2.68 19.34
C PRO A 155 -8.76 3.63 20.18
N GLN A 156 -8.27 3.19 21.33
CA GLN A 156 -7.37 3.96 22.20
C GLN A 156 -5.88 3.64 21.93
N ALA A 157 -5.58 2.60 21.15
CA ALA A 157 -4.21 2.26 20.83
C ALA A 157 -3.63 3.27 19.82
N THR A 158 -2.41 3.71 20.08
CA THR A 158 -1.63 4.44 19.08
C THR A 158 -1.00 3.44 18.12
N ILE A 159 -1.20 3.63 16.83
CA ILE A 159 -0.64 2.75 15.79
C ILE A 159 0.52 3.46 15.11
N LEU A 160 1.72 2.92 15.27
CA LEU A 160 2.89 3.32 14.50
C LEU A 160 3.34 2.11 13.69
N VAL A 161 3.41 2.28 12.37
CA VAL A 161 3.92 1.24 11.48
C VAL A 161 5.38 1.56 11.17
N THR A 162 6.28 0.67 11.55
CA THR A 162 7.70 0.75 11.22
C THR A 162 8.09 -0.45 10.35
N GLY A 163 9.05 -0.23 9.45
CA GLY A 163 9.57 -1.24 8.54
C GLY A 163 11.01 -0.90 8.17
N VAL A 164 11.80 -1.92 7.85
CA VAL A 164 13.19 -1.75 7.45
C VAL A 164 13.27 -1.92 5.94
N GLU A 165 13.21 -0.81 5.23
CA GLU A 165 13.23 -0.79 3.76
C GLU A 165 14.11 0.33 3.23
N ASP A 166 14.67 0.07 2.05
CA ASP A 166 15.41 1.01 1.22
C ASP A 166 14.91 0.91 -0.24
N PRO A 167 15.23 1.88 -1.12
CA PRO A 167 14.75 1.84 -2.51
C PRO A 167 15.11 0.56 -3.28
N GLY A 168 16.15 -0.16 -2.86
CA GLY A 168 16.59 -1.44 -3.41
C GLY A 168 16.04 -2.67 -2.69
N THR A 169 15.17 -2.53 -1.68
CA THR A 169 14.64 -3.67 -0.93
C THR A 169 13.83 -4.62 -1.81
N GLN A 170 13.03 -4.09 -2.73
CA GLN A 170 12.26 -4.88 -3.71
C GLN A 170 11.47 -6.04 -3.09
N ALA A 171 10.71 -5.75 -2.02
CA ALA A 171 9.89 -6.76 -1.34
C ALA A 171 9.05 -7.57 -2.35
N HIS A 172 9.10 -8.91 -2.21
CA HIS A 172 8.44 -9.90 -3.08
C HIS A 172 9.00 -10.01 -4.51
N SER A 173 10.19 -9.46 -4.77
CA SER A 173 10.90 -9.61 -6.05
C SER A 173 11.98 -10.69 -5.98
N VAL A 174 12.54 -11.04 -7.14
CA VAL A 174 13.60 -12.05 -7.26
C VAL A 174 14.92 -11.63 -6.62
N ASN A 175 15.14 -10.33 -6.45
CA ASN A 175 16.36 -9.75 -5.88
C ASN A 175 16.05 -8.96 -4.60
N GLU A 176 15.12 -9.46 -3.78
CA GLU A 176 14.82 -8.85 -2.49
C GLU A 176 16.09 -8.75 -1.63
N SER A 177 16.35 -7.57 -1.06
CA SER A 177 17.59 -7.30 -0.35
C SER A 177 17.40 -6.32 0.81
N LEU A 178 18.40 -6.22 1.68
CA LEU A 178 18.41 -5.26 2.77
C LEU A 178 19.78 -4.63 2.93
N HIS A 179 19.87 -3.32 2.78
CA HIS A 179 21.12 -2.60 2.99
C HIS A 179 21.53 -2.62 4.48
N LEU A 180 22.74 -3.09 4.78
CA LEU A 180 23.21 -3.25 6.18
C LEU A 180 23.25 -1.94 6.95
N GLY A 181 23.63 -0.83 6.32
CA GLY A 181 23.60 0.49 6.96
C GLY A 181 22.17 1.00 7.21
N VAL A 182 21.17 0.50 6.48
CA VAL A 182 19.75 0.82 6.74
C VAL A 182 19.26 -0.01 7.92
N LEU A 183 19.61 -1.29 7.96
CA LEU A 183 19.33 -2.17 9.10
C LEU A 183 19.92 -1.61 10.41
N GLU A 184 21.18 -1.18 10.40
CA GLU A 184 21.84 -0.60 11.57
C GLU A 184 21.12 0.66 12.09
N ARG A 185 20.76 1.57 11.19
CA ARG A 185 20.02 2.79 11.55
C ARG A 185 18.62 2.49 12.05
N ALA A 186 17.91 1.54 11.43
CA ALA A 186 16.59 1.13 11.87
C ALA A 186 16.62 0.48 13.25
N ALA A 187 17.57 -0.40 13.52
CA ALA A 187 17.76 -0.99 14.84
C ALA A 187 18.08 0.09 15.89
N THR A 188 18.93 1.06 15.54
CA THR A 188 19.24 2.19 16.42
C THR A 188 18.01 3.03 16.72
N ALA A 189 17.20 3.36 15.71
CA ALA A 189 15.96 4.09 15.86
C ALA A 189 14.94 3.36 16.73
N GLU A 190 14.78 2.05 16.56
CA GLU A 190 13.86 1.26 17.38
C GLU A 190 14.27 1.28 18.85
N ALA A 191 15.57 1.10 19.14
CA ALA A 191 16.09 1.20 20.50
C ALA A 191 15.85 2.59 21.12
N LEU A 192 16.10 3.66 20.34
CA LEU A 192 15.85 5.04 20.77
C LEU A 192 14.35 5.33 20.97
N LEU A 193 13.49 4.79 20.11
CA LEU A 193 12.05 4.91 20.23
C LEU A 193 11.58 4.28 21.54
N LEU A 194 11.93 3.02 21.81
CA LEU A 194 11.57 2.32 23.04
C LEU A 194 12.02 3.10 24.29
N ALA A 195 13.24 3.62 24.29
CA ALA A 195 13.75 4.44 25.39
C ALA A 195 12.94 5.74 25.59
N LYS A 196 12.53 6.41 24.50
CA LYS A 196 11.71 7.62 24.57
C LYS A 196 10.29 7.33 24.99
N LEU A 197 9.69 6.23 24.52
CA LEU A 197 8.35 5.80 24.94
C LEU A 197 8.29 5.51 26.44
N ALA A 198 9.33 4.88 27.00
CA ALA A 198 9.43 4.63 28.44
C ALA A 198 9.45 5.93 29.28
N ALA A 199 9.87 7.05 28.69
CA ALA A 199 9.88 8.36 29.34
C ALA A 199 8.57 9.15 29.19
N ILE A 200 7.63 8.69 28.36
CA ILE A 200 6.31 9.32 28.23
C ILE A 200 5.51 9.00 29.50
N PRO A 201 4.98 10.00 30.23
CA PRO A 201 4.13 9.76 31.38
C PRO A 201 2.93 8.91 30.97
N THR A 202 2.82 7.70 31.54
CA THR A 202 1.60 6.90 31.35
C THR A 202 0.55 7.43 32.31
N GLY A 203 -0.56 7.94 31.78
CA GLY A 203 -1.71 8.37 32.58
C GLY A 203 -2.47 7.20 33.21
N ARG A 204 -1.76 6.18 33.72
CA ARG A 204 -2.39 5.13 34.52
C ARG A 204 -2.77 5.74 35.86
N ALA A 205 -4.06 6.05 36.01
CA ALA A 205 -4.66 6.12 37.33
C ALA A 205 -4.31 4.79 38.03
N GLU A 206 -3.61 4.89 39.16
CA GLU A 206 -3.42 3.77 40.07
C GLU A 206 -4.82 3.24 40.42
N ALA A 207 -5.06 1.97 40.09
CA ALA A 207 -6.25 1.23 40.49
C ALA A 207 -5.95 0.47 41.79
#